data_AF-A0A0N0PDQ3-F1
#
_entry.id   AF-A0A0N0PDQ3-F1
#
_cell.length_a   1.000
_cell.length_b   1.000
_cell.length_c   1.000
_cell.angle_alpha   90.00
_cell.angle_beta   90.00
_cell.angle_gamma   90.00
#
_symmetry.space_group_name_H-M   'P 1'
#
loop_
_entity.id
_entity.type
_entity.pdbx_description
1 polymer ?
#
loop_
_entity_poly.entity_id
_entity_poly.type
_entity_poly.pdbx_seq_one_letter_code
_entity_poly.pdbx_strand_id
1 'polypeptide(L)'
;MHHKYSDTNADPHNAKRGFFFSHIGWLFIKKHSEMKRLGNTIYMDDVRSNPVLMFQKKYAIPFMGSLCFIIPVLIPMYFWNETFVNAFNFNILRFILGVHSICSINSVHAICSVNSFAHLWGSRPYDESIMPVENMGVSLVTLGEGFHNYHHSFPWDYKAGELGNNWLNFSTSAINFFAKLGWAYDLKTASGEVVEARIKRTGDGTYKREVFKENDRGKKEKNKGQ
;
A
#
# COMPACT_ATOMS: atom_id res chain seq x y z
N MET A 1 3.08 -13.97 3.03
CA MET A 1 4.06 -14.54 2.09
C MET A 1 5.17 -13.54 1.79
N HIS A 2 4.85 -12.43 1.13
CA HIS A 2 5.83 -11.41 0.71
C HIS A 2 6.75 -10.93 1.84
N HIS A 3 6.24 -10.46 2.97
CA HIS A 3 7.10 -10.07 4.11
C HIS A 3 7.93 -11.21 4.70
N LYS A 4 7.30 -12.37 4.95
CA LYS A 4 7.95 -13.50 5.65
C LYS A 4 9.05 -14.17 4.83
N TYR A 5 8.88 -14.21 3.52
CA TYR A 5 9.77 -14.91 2.59
C TYR A 5 10.27 -13.97 1.48
N SER A 6 10.43 -12.68 1.79
CA SER A 6 10.79 -11.62 0.84
C SER A 6 12.01 -12.02 0.02
N ASP A 7 11.94 -11.76 -1.29
CA ASP A 7 13.07 -11.97 -2.21
C ASP A 7 13.57 -13.43 -2.25
N THR A 8 12.66 -14.39 -2.05
CA THR A 8 12.89 -15.84 -2.23
C THR A 8 11.92 -16.43 -3.26
N ASN A 9 12.09 -17.70 -3.61
CA ASN A 9 11.14 -18.40 -4.50
C ASN A 9 9.72 -18.55 -3.92
N ALA A 10 9.53 -18.29 -2.62
CA ALA A 10 8.22 -18.28 -1.99
C ALA A 10 7.55 -16.89 -2.02
N ASP A 11 8.27 -15.84 -2.43
CA ASP A 11 7.72 -14.51 -2.63
C ASP A 11 6.93 -14.44 -3.96
N PRO A 12 5.63 -14.05 -3.96
CA PRO A 12 4.85 -13.88 -5.18
C PRO A 12 5.51 -13.02 -6.25
N HIS A 13 6.20 -11.96 -5.85
CA HIS A 13 6.77 -10.95 -6.73
C HIS A 13 8.25 -10.71 -6.44
N ASN A 14 8.97 -11.81 -6.20
CA ASN A 14 10.41 -11.86 -5.92
C ASN A 14 11.24 -10.92 -6.80
N ALA A 15 11.82 -9.88 -6.19
CA ALA A 15 12.64 -8.88 -6.89
C ALA A 15 13.96 -9.45 -7.44
N LYS A 16 14.49 -10.55 -6.90
CA LYS A 16 15.71 -11.22 -7.43
C LYS A 16 15.52 -11.83 -8.81
N ARG A 17 14.27 -12.03 -9.24
CA ARG A 17 13.97 -12.49 -10.61
C ARG A 17 14.03 -11.37 -11.66
N GLY A 18 14.41 -10.17 -11.23
CA GLY A 18 14.59 -9.01 -12.09
C GLY A 18 13.36 -8.10 -12.13
N PHE A 19 13.59 -6.87 -12.57
CA PHE A 19 12.60 -5.79 -12.60
C PHE A 19 11.29 -6.18 -13.30
N PHE A 20 11.38 -6.76 -14.51
CA PHE A 20 10.19 -7.10 -15.28
C PHE A 20 9.28 -8.10 -14.54
N PHE A 21 9.90 -9.08 -13.86
CA PHE A 21 9.18 -10.08 -13.10
C PHE A 21 8.43 -9.47 -11.91
N SER A 22 9.14 -8.71 -11.06
CA SER A 22 8.55 -8.13 -9.84
C SER A 22 7.59 -6.97 -10.15
N HIS A 23 7.78 -6.29 -11.28
CA HIS A 23 6.87 -5.25 -11.73
C HIS A 23 5.56 -5.88 -12.25
N ILE A 24 5.56 -6.66 -13.34
CA ILE A 24 4.29 -7.14 -13.93
C ILE A 24 4.30 -8.62 -14.31
N GLY A 25 5.47 -9.20 -14.56
CA GLY A 25 5.61 -10.57 -15.04
C GLY A 25 4.98 -11.61 -14.12
N TRP A 26 4.99 -11.39 -12.80
CA TRP A 26 4.41 -12.32 -11.82
C TRP A 26 2.90 -12.55 -12.00
N LEU A 27 2.17 -11.61 -12.60
CA LEU A 27 0.74 -11.76 -12.90
C LEU A 27 0.46 -12.73 -14.06
N PHE A 28 1.41 -12.87 -14.98
CA PHE A 28 1.23 -13.63 -16.23
C PHE A 28 1.74 -15.07 -16.16
N ILE A 29 2.34 -15.46 -15.04
CA ILE A 29 2.94 -16.79 -14.88
C ILE A 29 2.32 -17.57 -13.74
N LYS A 30 2.49 -18.89 -13.80
CA LYS A 30 2.11 -19.76 -12.67
C LYS A 30 3.02 -19.49 -11.47
N LYS A 31 2.39 -19.37 -10.30
CA LYS A 31 3.07 -19.26 -9.01
C LYS A 31 4.04 -20.43 -8.79
N HIS A 32 5.22 -20.13 -8.25
CA HIS A 32 6.25 -21.12 -7.91
C HIS A 32 5.72 -22.16 -6.91
N SER A 33 6.21 -23.40 -6.98
CA SER A 33 5.78 -24.50 -6.10
C SER A 33 6.00 -24.17 -4.62
N GLU A 34 7.16 -23.61 -4.28
CA GLU A 34 7.50 -23.15 -2.93
C GLU A 34 6.51 -22.15 -2.35
N MET A 35 5.97 -21.24 -3.17
CA MET A 35 4.93 -20.30 -2.73
C MET A 35 3.67 -21.03 -2.29
N LYS A 36 3.28 -22.11 -2.99
CA LYS A 36 2.11 -22.91 -2.60
C LYS A 36 2.40 -23.72 -1.34
N ARG A 37 3.58 -24.35 -1.26
CA ARG A 37 3.99 -25.18 -0.13
C ARG A 37 4.02 -24.38 1.17
N LEU A 38 4.71 -23.23 1.16
CA LEU A 38 4.84 -22.37 2.32
C LEU A 38 3.62 -21.45 2.53
N GLY A 39 2.83 -21.19 1.49
CA GLY A 39 1.56 -20.48 1.62
C GLY A 39 0.57 -21.19 2.52
N ASN A 40 0.55 -22.52 2.48
CA ASN A 40 -0.32 -23.33 3.33
C ASN A 40 0.08 -23.36 4.81
N THR A 41 1.29 -22.89 5.15
CA THR A 41 1.76 -22.83 6.55
C THR A 41 1.46 -21.48 7.21
N ILE A 42 0.91 -20.51 6.46
CA ILE A 42 0.52 -19.22 7.01
C ILE A 42 -0.85 -19.32 7.69
N TYR A 43 -0.87 -18.96 8.96
CA TYR A 43 -2.09 -18.82 9.74
C TYR A 43 -2.92 -17.65 9.21
N MET A 44 -4.21 -17.88 8.92
CA MET A 44 -5.13 -16.92 8.28
C MET A 44 -6.51 -16.92 8.96
N ASP A 45 -6.61 -17.43 10.19
CA ASP A 45 -7.92 -17.60 10.85
C ASP A 45 -8.51 -16.26 11.29
N ASP A 46 -7.68 -15.25 11.56
CA ASP A 46 -8.09 -13.86 11.79
C ASP A 46 -8.86 -13.30 10.59
N VAL A 47 -8.35 -13.54 9.36
CA VAL A 47 -9.01 -13.11 8.13
C VAL A 47 -10.27 -13.95 7.86
N ARG A 48 -10.20 -15.27 8.08
CA ARG A 48 -11.32 -16.19 7.81
C ARG A 48 -12.48 -16.06 8.79
N SER A 49 -12.20 -15.66 10.02
CA SER A 49 -13.21 -15.43 11.05
C SER A 49 -13.89 -14.07 10.94
N ASN A 50 -13.32 -13.12 10.19
CA ASN A 50 -13.91 -11.80 10.00
C ASN A 50 -15.10 -11.87 9.01
N PRO A 51 -16.35 -11.63 9.48
CA PRO A 51 -17.53 -11.78 8.64
C PRO A 51 -17.60 -10.73 7.51
N VAL A 52 -17.04 -9.53 7.71
CA VAL A 52 -17.02 -8.46 6.69
C VAL A 52 -16.13 -8.86 5.52
N LEU A 53 -14.95 -9.41 5.81
CA LEU A 53 -14.02 -9.88 4.77
C LEU A 53 -14.60 -11.09 4.03
N MET A 54 -15.25 -12.01 4.74
CA MET A 54 -15.88 -13.17 4.13
C MET A 54 -17.10 -12.79 3.29
N PHE A 55 -17.87 -11.78 3.70
CA PHE A 55 -18.93 -11.18 2.90
C PHE A 55 -18.37 -10.56 1.62
N GLN A 56 -17.33 -9.73 1.73
CA GLN A 56 -16.66 -9.12 0.58
C GLN A 56 -16.16 -10.20 -0.39
N LYS A 57 -15.51 -11.26 0.10
CA LYS A 57 -15.03 -12.36 -0.72
C LYS A 57 -16.16 -13.09 -1.45
N LYS A 58 -17.28 -13.34 -0.77
CA LYS A 58 -18.44 -14.06 -1.33
C LYS A 58 -19.17 -13.24 -2.41
N TYR A 59 -19.28 -11.93 -2.21
CA TYR A 59 -20.07 -11.04 -3.07
C TYR A 59 -19.20 -10.11 -3.94
N ALA A 60 -17.89 -10.32 -4.02
CA ALA A 60 -16.97 -9.46 -4.77
C ALA A 60 -17.43 -9.23 -6.22
N ILE A 61 -17.77 -10.32 -6.93
CA ILE A 61 -18.22 -10.24 -8.34
C ILE A 61 -19.51 -9.44 -8.49
N PRO A 62 -20.64 -9.79 -7.83
CA PRO A 62 -21.87 -9.02 -7.96
C PRO A 62 -21.72 -7.58 -7.45
N PHE A 63 -20.92 -7.34 -6.41
CA PHE A 63 -20.67 -6.02 -5.86
C PHE A 63 -19.86 -5.13 -6.82
N MET A 64 -18.77 -5.66 -7.40
CA MET A 64 -18.01 -4.94 -8.42
C MET A 64 -18.86 -4.71 -9.68
N GLY A 65 -19.64 -5.71 -10.09
CA GLY A 65 -20.56 -5.59 -11.22
C GLY A 65 -21.59 -4.47 -11.03
N SER A 66 -22.18 -4.38 -9.83
CA SER A 66 -23.18 -3.34 -9.54
C SER A 66 -22.57 -1.94 -9.48
N LEU A 67 -21.44 -1.77 -8.79
CA LEU A 67 -20.76 -0.47 -8.68
C LEU A 67 -20.17 0.01 -10.00
N CYS A 68 -19.60 -0.90 -10.81
CA CYS A 68 -18.92 -0.53 -12.05
C CYS A 68 -19.87 -0.39 -13.24
N PHE A 69 -20.99 -1.12 -13.27
CA PHE A 69 -21.87 -1.18 -14.44
C PHE A 69 -23.30 -0.79 -14.18
N ILE A 70 -23.92 -1.26 -13.09
CA ILE A 70 -25.36 -1.02 -12.86
C ILE A 70 -25.58 0.43 -12.41
N ILE A 71 -24.97 0.83 -11.30
CA ILE A 71 -25.18 2.17 -10.72
C ILE A 71 -24.79 3.30 -11.70
N PRO A 72 -23.64 3.24 -12.39
CA PRO A 72 -23.25 4.30 -13.33
C PRO A 72 -24.16 4.43 -14.54
N VAL A 73 -24.94 3.39 -14.89
CA VAL A 73 -25.96 3.44 -15.95
C VAL A 73 -27.28 4.00 -15.41
N LEU A 74 -27.69 3.57 -14.21
CA LEU A 74 -28.95 4.03 -13.61
C LEU A 74 -28.92 5.52 -13.22
N ILE A 75 -27.78 6.04 -12.76
CA ILE A 75 -27.68 7.45 -12.34
C ILE A 75 -28.08 8.42 -13.48
N PRO A 76 -27.45 8.36 -14.68
CA PRO A 76 -27.86 9.19 -15.81
C PRO A 76 -29.32 9.03 -16.20
N MET A 77 -29.82 7.78 -16.17
CA MET A 77 -31.21 7.50 -16.56
C MET A 77 -32.22 8.16 -15.62
N TYR A 78 -32.01 8.06 -14.30
CA TYR A 78 -32.97 8.59 -13.32
C TYR A 78 -32.76 10.06 -12.97
N PHE A 79 -31.52 10.55 -12.95
CA PHE A 79 -31.22 11.91 -12.50
C PHE A 79 -31.05 12.91 -13.65
N TRP A 80 -30.70 12.45 -14.86
CA TRP A 80 -30.45 13.31 -16.02
C TRP A 80 -31.39 12.99 -17.20
N ASN A 81 -32.37 12.11 -16.99
CA ASN A 81 -33.36 11.69 -17.98
C ASN A 81 -32.72 11.16 -19.28
N GLU A 82 -31.56 10.51 -19.16
CA GLU A 82 -30.81 9.96 -20.29
C GLU A 82 -31.40 8.63 -20.77
N THR A 83 -31.26 8.33 -22.05
CA THR A 83 -31.71 7.04 -22.60
C THR A 83 -30.81 5.89 -22.13
N PHE A 84 -31.37 4.68 -22.00
CA PHE A 84 -30.60 3.49 -21.62
C PHE A 84 -29.42 3.25 -22.57
N VAL A 85 -29.63 3.40 -23.88
CA VAL A 85 -28.60 3.16 -24.90
C VAL A 85 -27.43 4.13 -24.71
N ASN A 86 -27.70 5.42 -24.50
CA ASN A 86 -26.64 6.40 -24.27
C ASN A 86 -25.93 6.13 -22.94
N ALA A 87 -26.67 5.99 -21.85
CA ALA A 87 -26.11 5.75 -20.52
C ALA A 87 -25.23 4.48 -20.48
N PHE A 88 -25.67 3.41 -21.15
CA PHE A 88 -24.90 2.17 -21.27
C PHE A 88 -23.63 2.36 -22.10
N ASN A 89 -23.72 2.93 -23.31
CA ASN A 89 -22.56 3.11 -24.19
C ASN A 89 -21.52 4.06 -23.57
N PHE A 90 -21.95 5.17 -22.96
CA PHE A 90 -21.05 6.07 -22.24
C PHE A 90 -20.45 5.41 -21.00
N ASN A 91 -21.19 4.54 -20.29
CA ASN A 91 -20.60 3.78 -19.19
C ASN A 91 -19.57 2.76 -19.68
N ILE A 92 -19.80 2.09 -20.81
CA ILE A 92 -18.79 1.20 -21.42
C ILE A 92 -17.55 2.00 -21.83
N LEU A 93 -17.72 3.16 -22.46
CA LEU A 93 -16.62 4.05 -22.81
C LEU A 93 -15.85 4.53 -21.57
N ARG A 94 -16.56 4.93 -20.51
CA ARG A 94 -16.00 5.28 -19.19
C ARG A 94 -15.25 4.11 -18.58
N PHE A 95 -15.78 2.90 -18.68
CA PHE A 95 -15.14 1.71 -18.15
C PHE A 95 -13.83 1.41 -18.89
N ILE A 96 -13.84 1.48 -20.23
CA ILE A 96 -12.64 1.23 -21.05
C ILE A 96 -11.59 2.34 -20.88
N LEU A 97 -11.98 3.61 -21.00
CA LEU A 97 -11.04 4.73 -20.97
C LEU A 97 -10.65 5.16 -19.55
N GLY A 98 -11.64 5.27 -18.66
CA GLY A 98 -11.43 5.81 -17.31
C GLY A 98 -11.03 4.75 -16.30
N VAL A 99 -11.86 3.72 -16.11
CA VAL A 99 -11.65 2.71 -15.05
C VAL A 99 -10.55 1.73 -15.44
N HIS A 100 -10.54 1.24 -16.67
CA HIS A 100 -9.57 0.26 -17.14
C HIS A 100 -8.24 0.93 -17.50
N SER A 101 -8.22 1.90 -18.43
CA SER A 101 -6.96 2.49 -18.90
C SER A 101 -6.32 3.50 -17.94
N ILE A 102 -7.06 4.41 -17.32
CA ILE A 102 -6.44 5.44 -16.46
C ILE A 102 -6.33 4.95 -15.01
N CYS A 103 -7.38 4.36 -14.45
CA CYS A 103 -7.37 3.96 -13.05
C CYS A 103 -6.70 2.60 -12.85
N SER A 104 -7.06 1.56 -13.61
CA SER A 104 -6.51 0.22 -13.38
C SER A 104 -5.07 0.11 -13.85
N ILE A 105 -4.69 0.59 -15.04
CA ILE A 105 -3.29 0.51 -15.51
C ILE A 105 -2.37 1.35 -14.62
N ASN A 106 -2.68 2.63 -14.37
CA ASN A 106 -1.80 3.45 -13.52
C ASN A 106 -1.76 2.95 -12.08
N SER A 107 -2.88 2.49 -11.51
CA SER A 107 -2.86 1.90 -10.15
C SER A 107 -2.10 0.59 -10.12
N VAL A 108 -2.24 -0.26 -11.14
CA VAL A 108 -1.45 -1.50 -11.26
C VAL A 108 0.02 -1.15 -11.35
N HIS A 109 0.44 -0.25 -12.25
CA HIS A 109 1.84 0.17 -12.34
C HIS A 109 2.35 0.84 -11.05
N ALA A 110 1.53 1.65 -10.37
CA ALA A 110 1.87 2.26 -9.09
C ALA A 110 2.10 1.18 -8.02
N ILE A 111 1.16 0.25 -7.85
CA ILE A 111 1.28 -0.86 -6.89
C ILE A 111 2.47 -1.76 -7.23
N CYS A 112 2.63 -2.08 -8.52
CA CYS A 112 3.74 -2.87 -9.03
C CYS A 112 5.09 -2.16 -8.88
N SER A 113 5.10 -0.82 -8.80
CA SER A 113 6.32 -0.05 -8.54
C SER A 113 6.80 -0.20 -7.12
N VAL A 114 5.91 -0.45 -6.16
CA VAL A 114 6.31 -0.83 -4.79
C VAL A 114 7.08 -2.15 -4.82
N ASN A 115 6.57 -3.14 -5.54
CA ASN A 115 7.19 -4.46 -5.63
C ASN A 115 8.51 -4.48 -6.44
N SER A 116 8.70 -3.52 -7.35
CA SER A 116 9.88 -3.44 -8.21
C SER A 116 10.82 -2.31 -7.81
N PHE A 117 10.46 -1.06 -8.04
CA PHE A 117 11.30 0.10 -7.75
C PHE A 117 11.65 0.19 -6.26
N ALA A 118 10.69 -0.05 -5.37
CA ALA A 118 10.93 -0.02 -3.92
C ALA A 118 11.61 -1.29 -3.36
N HIS A 119 12.07 -2.20 -4.22
CA HIS A 119 13.01 -3.29 -3.88
C HIS A 119 14.38 -3.16 -4.55
N LEU A 120 14.53 -2.27 -5.54
CA LEU A 120 15.71 -2.23 -6.40
C LEU A 120 16.48 -0.90 -6.32
N TRP A 121 15.80 0.24 -6.26
CA TRP A 121 16.44 1.56 -6.37
C TRP A 121 15.97 2.53 -5.29
N GLY A 122 16.89 2.85 -4.38
CA GLY A 122 16.64 3.73 -3.23
C GLY A 122 17.67 3.48 -2.13
N SER A 123 17.43 4.06 -0.97
CA SER A 123 18.31 3.92 0.21
C SER A 123 17.76 2.92 1.24
N ARG A 124 18.60 2.41 2.14
CA ARG A 124 18.24 1.42 3.17
C ARG A 124 18.62 1.88 4.58
N PRO A 125 18.05 3.00 5.05
CA PRO A 125 18.46 3.62 6.30
C PRO A 125 18.17 2.78 7.54
N TYR A 126 17.21 1.83 7.50
CA TYR A 126 16.81 1.02 8.66
C TYR A 126 17.46 -0.37 8.65
N ASP A 127 17.49 -1.02 7.49
CA ASP A 127 18.07 -2.35 7.34
C ASP A 127 18.65 -2.57 5.94
N GLU A 128 19.98 -2.64 5.84
CA GLU A 128 20.73 -2.86 4.60
C GLU A 128 20.74 -4.34 4.16
N SER A 129 20.42 -5.26 5.07
CA SER A 129 20.47 -6.71 4.80
C SER A 129 19.27 -7.20 3.99
N ILE A 130 18.23 -6.38 3.86
CA ILE A 130 17.01 -6.66 3.09
C ILE A 130 16.99 -5.87 1.78
N MET A 131 16.31 -6.37 0.75
CA MET A 131 16.21 -5.67 -0.54
C MET A 131 15.35 -4.39 -0.53
N PRO A 132 14.22 -4.30 0.21
CA PRO A 132 13.35 -3.12 0.26
C PRO A 132 14.11 -1.82 0.50
N VAL A 133 13.76 -0.78 -0.24
CA VAL A 133 14.40 0.54 -0.23
C VAL A 133 13.40 1.67 -0.01
N GLU A 134 13.89 2.78 0.50
CA GLU A 134 13.20 4.05 0.54
C GLU A 134 13.25 4.72 -0.83
N ASN A 135 12.09 4.99 -1.43
CA ASN A 135 11.98 5.67 -2.71
C ASN A 135 10.86 6.72 -2.70
N MET A 136 11.26 8.00 -2.67
CA MET A 136 10.32 9.13 -2.63
C MET A 136 9.46 9.24 -3.90
N GLY A 137 10.02 8.90 -5.06
CA GLY A 137 9.28 8.89 -6.33
C GLY A 137 8.17 7.86 -6.33
N VAL A 138 8.44 6.66 -5.79
CA VAL A 138 7.41 5.65 -5.57
C VAL A 138 6.37 6.17 -4.59
N SER A 139 6.79 6.76 -3.46
CA SER A 139 5.85 7.30 -2.46
C SER A 139 4.89 8.34 -3.03
N LEU A 140 5.35 9.19 -3.96
CA LEU A 140 4.51 10.17 -4.65
C LEU A 140 3.46 9.49 -5.55
N VAL A 141 3.88 8.48 -6.31
CA VAL A 141 3.00 7.75 -7.24
C VAL A 141 2.01 6.85 -6.51
N THR A 142 2.39 6.34 -5.33
CA THR A 142 1.61 5.36 -4.55
C THR A 142 0.93 5.96 -3.33
N LEU A 143 0.98 7.29 -3.17
CA LEU A 143 0.36 8.03 -2.07
C LEU A 143 0.81 7.59 -0.66
N GLY A 144 2.06 7.13 -0.53
CA GLY A 144 2.69 6.87 0.78
C GLY A 144 3.45 5.56 0.89
N GLU A 145 3.31 4.65 -0.06
CA GLU A 145 3.85 3.29 0.05
C GLU A 145 5.33 3.17 -0.39
N GLY A 146 6.01 4.30 -0.59
CA GLY A 146 7.42 4.32 -1.02
C GLY A 146 8.43 4.18 0.11
N PHE A 147 8.00 4.24 1.37
CA PHE A 147 8.86 4.05 2.55
C PHE A 147 9.07 2.56 2.85
N HIS A 148 9.57 1.82 1.85
CA HIS A 148 9.48 0.37 1.84
C HIS A 148 10.54 -0.32 2.71
N ASN A 149 11.71 0.30 2.92
CA ASN A 149 12.71 -0.22 3.86
C ASN A 149 12.20 -0.15 5.30
N TYR A 150 11.53 0.95 5.67
CA TYR A 150 10.86 1.10 6.95
C TYR A 150 9.74 0.06 7.11
N HIS A 151 8.85 -0.02 6.12
CA HIS A 151 7.70 -0.93 6.14
C HIS A 151 8.10 -2.39 6.34
N HIS A 152 9.16 -2.86 5.67
CA HIS A 152 9.66 -4.22 5.88
C HIS A 152 10.44 -4.40 7.18
N SER A 153 11.02 -3.33 7.73
CA SER A 153 11.70 -3.35 9.03
C SER A 153 10.71 -3.37 10.21
N PHE A 154 9.56 -2.71 10.04
CA PHE A 154 8.51 -2.52 11.04
C PHE A 154 7.10 -2.77 10.45
N PRO A 155 6.79 -4.00 9.99
CA PRO A 155 5.55 -4.31 9.28
C PRO A 155 4.27 -4.19 10.13
N TRP A 156 4.42 -3.97 11.43
CA TRP A 156 3.32 -3.76 12.38
C TRP A 156 3.02 -2.28 12.65
N ASP A 157 3.82 -1.35 12.15
CA ASP A 157 3.55 0.09 12.28
C ASP A 157 2.43 0.49 11.31
N TYR A 158 1.34 1.06 11.82
CA TYR A 158 0.18 1.42 11.01
C TYR A 158 0.49 2.49 9.95
N LYS A 159 1.58 3.25 10.10
CA LYS A 159 1.95 4.34 9.21
C LYS A 159 2.70 3.86 7.98
N ALA A 160 3.30 2.66 8.06
CA ALA A 160 4.22 2.13 7.06
C ALA A 160 5.37 3.09 6.69
N GLY A 161 5.73 4.01 7.59
CA GLY A 161 6.79 5.01 7.43
C GLY A 161 7.11 5.68 8.76
N GLU A 162 8.38 6.00 9.01
CA GLU A 162 8.89 6.33 10.35
C GLU A 162 8.21 7.50 11.04
N LEU A 163 7.96 8.61 10.32
CA LEU A 163 7.07 9.73 10.65
C LEU A 163 7.65 11.10 10.26
N GLY A 164 6.76 11.94 9.75
CA GLY A 164 6.89 13.41 9.77
C GLY A 164 6.56 14.06 8.43
N ASN A 165 6.76 13.35 7.32
CA ASN A 165 6.39 13.83 5.99
C ASN A 165 5.08 13.18 5.52
N ASN A 166 4.03 13.29 6.36
CA ASN A 166 2.68 12.76 6.07
C ASN A 166 2.04 13.41 4.83
N TRP A 167 2.63 14.47 4.28
CA TRP A 167 2.22 15.09 3.02
C TRP A 167 2.14 14.09 1.87
N LEU A 168 3.04 13.10 1.86
CA LEU A 168 3.05 12.07 0.83
C LEU A 168 2.35 10.79 1.23
N ASN A 169 1.96 10.64 2.51
CA ASN A 169 1.31 9.44 3.04
C ASN A 169 -0.15 9.73 3.35
N PHE A 170 -0.97 9.68 2.30
CA PHE A 170 -2.40 9.96 2.37
C PHE A 170 -3.14 8.91 3.21
N SER A 171 -2.71 7.65 3.13
CA SER A 171 -3.25 6.52 3.92
C SER A 171 -3.19 6.83 5.43
N THR A 172 -2.03 7.26 5.94
CA THR A 172 -1.86 7.63 7.34
C THR A 172 -2.74 8.82 7.73
N SER A 173 -2.88 9.80 6.84
CA SER A 173 -3.74 10.97 7.08
C SER A 173 -5.22 10.58 7.20
N ALA A 174 -5.69 9.67 6.35
CA ALA A 174 -7.05 9.13 6.43
C ALA A 174 -7.28 8.32 7.71
N ILE A 175 -6.34 7.44 8.09
CA ILE A 175 -6.44 6.68 9.35
C ILE A 175 -6.50 7.62 10.56
N ASN A 176 -5.65 8.64 10.59
CA ASN A 176 -5.65 9.63 11.67
C ASN A 176 -6.97 10.42 11.74
N PHE A 177 -7.60 10.70 10.60
CA PHE A 177 -8.94 11.31 10.55
C PHE A 177 -9.99 10.39 11.19
N PHE A 178 -10.04 9.12 10.79
CA PHE A 178 -10.98 8.15 11.38
C PHE A 178 -10.69 7.86 12.85
N ALA A 179 -9.43 7.95 13.28
CA ALA A 179 -9.07 7.85 14.69
C ALA A 179 -9.62 9.02 15.51
N LYS A 180 -9.60 10.24 14.97
CA LYS A 180 -10.24 11.40 15.62
C LYS A 180 -11.76 11.26 15.74
N LEU A 181 -12.40 10.57 14.80
CA LEU A 181 -13.82 10.23 14.86
C LEU A 181 -14.12 9.06 15.83
N GLY A 182 -13.11 8.40 16.37
CA GLY A 182 -13.26 7.21 17.21
C GLY A 182 -13.54 5.92 16.44
N TRP A 183 -13.45 5.94 15.10
CA TRP A 183 -13.69 4.76 14.26
C TRP A 183 -12.46 3.88 14.10
N ALA A 184 -11.26 4.43 14.33
CA ALA A 184 -10.01 3.69 14.38
C ALA A 184 -9.35 3.89 15.75
N TYR A 185 -8.82 2.81 16.32
CA TYR A 185 -8.16 2.79 17.63
C TYR A 185 -7.10 1.69 17.65
N ASP A 186 -6.34 1.57 18.75
CA ASP A 186 -5.17 0.67 18.88
C ASP A 186 -4.12 0.85 17.76
N LEU A 187 -3.86 2.12 17.40
CA LEU A 187 -2.87 2.45 16.38
C LEU A 187 -1.44 2.19 16.91
N LYS A 188 -0.78 1.16 16.35
CA LYS A 188 0.57 0.75 16.76
C LYS A 188 1.63 1.48 15.96
N THR A 189 2.58 2.11 16.66
CA THR A 189 3.72 2.77 16.01
C THR A 189 5.03 2.42 16.70
N ALA A 190 6.11 2.28 15.94
CA ALA A 190 7.43 2.03 16.49
C ALA A 190 7.90 3.25 17.29
N SER A 191 8.46 3.02 18.48
CA SER A 191 9.05 4.10 19.27
C SER A 191 10.35 4.58 18.63
N GLY A 192 10.67 5.86 18.81
CA GLY A 192 11.91 6.44 18.28
C GLY A 192 13.17 5.69 18.76
N GLU A 193 13.15 5.16 19.98
CA GLU A 193 14.24 4.34 20.54
C GLU A 193 14.42 3.02 19.78
N VAL A 194 13.32 2.32 19.47
CA VAL A 194 13.35 1.06 18.70
C VAL A 194 13.84 1.32 17.29
N VAL A 195 13.42 2.42 16.67
CA VAL A 195 13.87 2.80 15.33
C VAL A 195 15.36 3.17 15.33
N GLU A 196 15.80 4.01 16.27
CA GLU A 196 17.20 4.40 16.39
C GLU A 196 18.12 3.19 16.67
N ALA A 197 17.68 2.26 17.51
CA ALA A 197 18.39 1.01 17.76
C ALA A 197 18.51 0.14 16.50
N ARG A 198 17.47 0.08 15.66
CA ARG A 198 17.51 -0.65 14.39
C ARG A 198 18.47 0.00 13.40
N ILE A 199 18.39 1.31 13.21
CA ILE A 199 19.30 2.07 12.33
C ILE A 199 20.76 1.85 12.73
N LYS A 200 21.09 1.96 14.02
CA LYS A 200 22.47 1.74 14.51
C LYS A 200 22.97 0.32 14.29
N ARG A 201 22.06 -0.67 14.28
CA ARG A 201 22.41 -2.09 14.17
C ARG A 201 22.55 -2.55 12.73
N THR A 202 21.68 -2.08 11.84
CA THR A 202 21.54 -2.62 10.47
C THR A 202 21.38 -1.57 9.38
N GLY A 203 21.38 -0.27 9.69
CA GLY A 203 21.19 0.77 8.68
C GLY A 203 22.42 0.95 7.79
N ASP A 204 22.19 1.34 6.53
CA ASP A 204 23.25 1.59 5.52
C ASP A 204 23.97 2.96 5.69
N GLY A 205 23.71 3.68 6.78
CA GLY A 205 24.27 5.01 7.04
C GLY A 205 23.64 6.17 6.26
N THR A 206 22.63 5.92 5.41
CA THR A 206 21.93 6.98 4.66
C THR A 206 20.86 7.73 5.45
N TYR A 207 20.66 7.34 6.71
CA TYR A 207 19.65 7.93 7.59
C TYR A 207 19.91 9.42 7.85
N LYS A 208 19.05 10.29 7.31
CA LYS A 208 19.14 11.75 7.51
C LYS A 208 18.28 12.18 8.70
N ARG A 209 18.93 12.35 9.86
CA ARG A 209 18.30 12.84 11.10
C ARG A 209 17.71 14.26 11.00
N GLU A 210 18.11 15.03 9.98
CA GLU A 210 17.81 16.46 9.87
C GLU A 210 16.45 16.80 9.23
N VAL A 211 15.83 15.89 8.48
CA VAL A 211 14.56 16.18 7.77
C VAL A 211 13.33 16.19 8.70
N PHE A 212 13.44 15.70 9.94
CA PHE A 212 12.27 15.41 10.78
C PHE A 212 12.25 16.08 12.17
N LYS A 213 13.29 16.86 12.52
CA LYS A 213 13.35 17.60 13.80
C LYS A 213 12.44 18.83 13.86
N GLU A 214 11.97 19.36 12.72
CA GLU A 214 11.11 20.56 12.71
C GLU A 214 9.74 20.32 13.34
N ASN A 215 9.16 19.13 13.17
CA ASN A 215 7.83 18.82 13.70
C ASN A 215 7.79 18.63 15.22
N ASP A 216 8.91 18.27 15.85
CA ASP A 216 9.00 18.12 17.31
C ASP A 216 9.36 19.44 18.03
N ARG A 217 10.05 20.37 17.36
CA ARG A 217 10.27 21.72 17.89
C ARG A 217 8.95 22.50 18.02
N GLY A 218 8.07 22.41 17.02
CA GLY A 218 6.76 23.06 17.04
C GLY A 218 5.81 22.54 18.13
N LYS A 219 5.97 21.29 18.60
CA LYS A 219 5.22 20.74 19.74
C LYS A 219 5.79 21.17 21.09
N LYS A 220 7.11 21.28 21.22
CA LYS A 220 7.76 21.75 22.46
C LYS A 220 7.56 23.25 22.72
N GLU A 221 7.43 24.06 21.68
CA GLU A 221 7.17 25.49 21.84
C GLU A 221 5.71 25.78 22.22
N LYS A 222 4.73 25.02 21.72
CA LYS A 222 3.32 25.14 22.14
C LYS A 222 3.06 24.76 23.60
N ASN A 223 3.84 23.83 24.17
CA ASN A 223 3.72 23.43 25.58
C ASN A 223 4.53 24.32 26.54
N LYS A 224 5.28 25.31 26.05
CA LYS A 224 5.99 26.30 26.88
C LYS A 224 5.26 27.65 26.97
N GLY A 225 4.12 27.78 26.30
CA GLY A 225 3.29 29.00 26.27
C GLY A 225 1.94 28.87 26.97
N GLN A 226 1.77 27.90 27.88
CA GLN A 226 0.64 27.80 28.80
C GLN A 226 1.13 27.87 30.24
#